data_AF-A0A8H3DXT9-F1
#
_entry.id   AF-A0A8H3DXT9-F1
#
_cell.length_a   1.000
_cell.length_b   1.000
_cell.length_c   1.000
_cell.angle_alpha   90.00
_cell.angle_beta   90.00
_cell.angle_gamma   90.00
#
_symmetry.space_group_name_H-M   'P 1'
#
loop_
_entity.id
_entity.type
_entity.pdbx_description
1 polymer ?
#
loop_
_entity_poly.entity_id
_entity_poly.type
_entity_poly.pdbx_seq_one_letter_code
_entity_poly.pdbx_strand_id
1 'polypeptide(L)'
;MSTTNGRAKPNLPVAERMHTGRAMAQDVWSIYNAANLPADCINLGQGYMNFSPPQWIKDAADEALATVAANHYSHPKGRPRLREAIRDHYSPEFTNLGRPLDIETEILVTSGANEGQYSMFTAFLNPGDEVIMFEPFFDQYLPSVTFNAGVPVYVPLHPPKDDATKPTSADWTIDIDELRRAITPKTKMIIINTPHNPVGKVFTRSELEQIAVLAEEFNLIV
;
A
#
# COMPACT_ATOMS: atom_id res chain seq x y z
N MET A 1 -4.78 51.03 27.67
CA MET A 1 -5.79 50.50 26.75
C MET A 1 -5.21 50.50 25.35
N SER A 2 -4.87 49.33 24.81
CA SER A 2 -4.70 49.11 23.37
C SER A 2 -4.94 47.63 23.12
N THR A 3 -6.21 47.29 22.96
CA THR A 3 -6.65 45.97 22.50
C THR A 3 -6.38 45.89 21.01
N THR A 4 -5.27 45.28 20.60
CA THR A 4 -5.12 44.82 19.23
C THR A 4 -6.10 43.67 19.01
N ASN A 5 -7.28 44.01 18.49
CA ASN A 5 -8.20 43.07 17.84
C ASN A 5 -7.50 42.50 16.61
N GLY A 6 -6.63 41.51 16.81
CA GLY A 6 -6.19 40.63 15.75
C GLY A 6 -7.39 39.81 15.31
N ARG A 7 -8.12 40.26 14.29
CA ARG A 7 -9.09 39.42 13.58
C ARG A 7 -8.32 38.20 13.06
N ALA A 8 -8.49 37.05 13.72
CA ALA A 8 -8.06 35.78 13.18
C ALA A 8 -8.63 35.68 11.75
N LYS A 9 -7.76 35.52 10.75
CA LYS A 9 -8.21 35.30 9.39
C LYS A 9 -9.08 34.04 9.40
N PRO A 10 -10.28 34.05 8.79
CA PRO A 10 -11.08 32.84 8.71
C PRO A 10 -10.26 31.76 7.99
N ASN A 11 -10.21 30.56 8.59
CA ASN A 11 -9.54 29.42 7.98
C ASN A 11 -10.17 29.12 6.62
N LEU A 12 -9.34 28.81 5.62
CA LEU A 12 -9.84 28.33 4.34
C LEU A 12 -10.60 27.01 4.57
N PRO A 13 -11.84 26.89 4.08
CA PRO A 13 -12.58 25.64 4.23
C PRO A 13 -11.87 24.53 3.46
N VAL A 14 -11.71 23.37 4.10
CA VAL A 14 -11.17 22.18 3.46
C VAL A 14 -12.28 21.40 2.74
N ALA A 15 -11.91 20.56 1.79
CA ALA A 15 -12.86 19.69 1.10
C ALA A 15 -13.51 18.69 2.08
N GLU A 16 -14.78 18.33 1.87
CA GLU A 16 -15.53 17.45 2.76
C GLU A 16 -14.85 16.09 3.01
N ARG A 17 -14.21 15.52 1.97
CA ARG A 17 -13.41 14.28 2.05
C ARG A 17 -12.22 14.34 3.03
N MET A 18 -11.81 15.53 3.48
CA MET A 18 -10.79 15.64 4.53
C MET A 18 -11.33 15.20 5.90
N HIS A 19 -12.65 15.18 6.08
CA HIS A 19 -13.28 14.80 7.35
C HIS A 19 -13.59 13.30 7.43
N THR A 20 -13.38 12.53 6.36
CA THR A 20 -13.59 11.09 6.32
C THR A 20 -12.29 10.31 6.55
N GLY A 21 -12.42 9.07 7.03
CA GLY A 21 -11.34 8.06 7.09
C GLY A 21 -9.98 8.52 7.62
N ARG A 22 -10.00 9.35 8.66
CA ARG A 22 -8.80 9.80 9.40
C ARG A 22 -7.83 10.67 8.58
N ALA A 23 -8.24 11.25 7.44
CA ALA A 23 -7.35 12.10 6.62
C ALA A 23 -6.76 13.31 7.37
N MET A 24 -7.46 13.82 8.40
CA MET A 24 -6.99 14.91 9.27
C MET A 24 -6.49 14.42 10.63
N ALA A 25 -6.53 13.12 10.91
CA ALA A 25 -6.00 12.60 12.16
C ALA A 25 -4.48 12.55 12.08
N GLN A 26 -3.82 12.73 13.23
CA GLN A 26 -2.39 12.49 13.32
C GLN A 26 -2.11 11.01 13.07
N ASP A 27 -1.22 10.72 12.13
CA ASP A 27 -0.84 9.36 11.77
C ASP A 27 0.13 8.76 12.81
N VAL A 28 0.19 7.43 12.83
CA VAL A 28 1.03 6.67 13.78
C VAL A 28 2.53 6.96 13.58
N TRP A 29 2.95 7.31 12.36
CA TRP A 29 4.35 7.57 12.03
C TRP A 29 4.80 8.95 12.49
N SER A 30 3.90 9.93 12.51
CA SER A 30 4.12 11.24 13.14
C SER A 30 4.26 11.12 14.66
N ILE A 31 3.54 10.18 15.29
CA ILE A 31 3.63 9.93 16.73
C ILE A 31 4.92 9.20 17.07
N TYR A 32 5.18 8.05 16.43
CA TYR A 32 6.30 7.15 16.73
C TYR A 32 7.52 7.36 15.83
N ASN A 33 7.79 8.60 15.43
CA ASN A 33 8.97 8.95 14.65
C ASN A 33 10.24 8.90 15.49
N ALA A 34 11.35 8.37 14.95
CA ALA A 34 12.64 8.35 15.63
C ALA A 34 13.09 9.74 16.16
N ALA A 35 12.75 10.82 15.45
CA ALA A 35 13.05 12.19 15.90
C ALA A 35 12.30 12.62 17.16
N ASN A 36 11.21 11.92 17.51
CA ASN A 36 10.39 12.16 18.70
C ASN A 36 10.70 11.17 19.85
N LEU A 37 11.60 10.20 19.64
CA LEU A 37 11.96 9.22 20.65
C LEU A 37 13.14 9.72 21.53
N PRO A 38 13.25 9.24 22.79
CA PRO A 38 14.43 9.46 23.60
C PRO A 38 15.71 9.02 22.87
N ALA A 39 16.82 9.75 23.06
CA ALA A 39 18.08 9.49 22.37
C ALA A 39 18.69 8.11 22.69
N ASP A 40 18.33 7.53 23.83
CA ASP A 40 18.74 6.20 24.31
C ASP A 40 17.71 5.10 24.00
N CYS A 41 16.65 5.42 23.26
CA CYS A 41 15.63 4.46 22.86
C CYS A 41 16.17 3.50 21.78
N ILE A 42 16.06 2.19 22.03
CA ILE A 42 16.26 1.18 20.99
C ILE A 42 14.96 1.11 20.17
N ASN A 43 14.97 1.72 18.99
CA ASN A 43 13.82 1.73 18.10
C ASN A 43 13.70 0.42 17.30
N LEU A 44 12.68 -0.38 17.62
CA LEU A 44 12.28 -1.58 16.89
C LEU A 44 10.88 -1.44 16.28
N GLY A 45 10.37 -0.21 16.14
CA GLY A 45 9.02 0.07 15.68
C GLY A 45 8.94 0.23 14.15
N GLN A 46 9.58 1.27 13.62
CA GLN A 46 9.55 1.57 12.18
C GLN A 46 10.52 0.65 11.41
N GLY A 47 10.08 0.18 10.24
CA GLY A 47 10.89 -0.66 9.35
C GLY A 47 11.94 0.10 8.56
N TYR A 48 12.93 0.72 9.23
CA TYR A 48 14.11 1.28 8.57
C TYR A 48 15.36 0.46 8.88
N MET A 49 16.27 0.41 7.92
CA MET A 49 17.50 -0.37 8.02
C MET A 49 18.55 0.39 8.82
N ASN A 50 19.19 -0.27 9.78
CA ASN A 50 20.35 0.26 10.52
C ASN A 50 21.69 -0.06 9.82
N PHE A 51 21.65 -0.51 8.57
CA PHE A 51 22.81 -0.82 7.75
C PHE A 51 22.73 -0.08 6.41
N SER A 52 23.90 0.19 5.84
CA SER A 52 24.02 0.85 4.54
C SER A 52 23.52 -0.03 3.39
N PRO A 53 22.98 0.56 2.31
CA PRO A 53 22.67 -0.20 1.11
C PRO A 53 23.92 -0.86 0.51
N PRO A 54 23.76 -1.96 -0.26
CA PRO A 54 24.84 -2.58 -1.02
C PRO A 54 25.69 -1.58 -1.82
N GLN A 55 27.01 -1.83 -1.91
CA GLN A 55 27.95 -0.89 -2.53
C GLN A 55 27.58 -0.54 -3.98
N TRP A 56 27.19 -1.53 -4.78
CA TRP A 56 26.81 -1.33 -6.17
C TRP A 56 25.61 -0.39 -6.38
N ILE A 57 24.69 -0.29 -5.39
CA ILE A 57 23.58 0.68 -5.45
C ILE A 57 24.10 2.10 -5.26
N LYS A 58 25.03 2.28 -4.31
CA LYS A 58 25.64 3.59 -4.05
C LYS A 58 26.43 4.06 -5.26
N ASP A 59 27.23 3.17 -5.85
CA ASP A 59 28.00 3.47 -7.06
C ASP A 59 27.07 3.86 -8.23
N ALA A 60 25.96 3.15 -8.43
CA ALA A 60 24.98 3.48 -9.46
C ALA A 60 24.28 4.83 -9.22
N ALA A 61 24.03 5.19 -7.95
CA ALA A 61 23.49 6.50 -7.60
C ALA A 61 24.50 7.62 -7.90
N ASP A 62 25.77 7.41 -7.55
CA ASP A 62 26.86 8.36 -7.84
C ASP A 62 27.05 8.56 -9.36
N GLU A 63 27.02 7.47 -10.13
CA GLU A 63 27.07 7.53 -11.60
C GLU A 63 25.89 8.31 -12.19
N ALA A 64 24.68 8.08 -11.68
CA ALA A 64 23.48 8.79 -12.13
C ALA A 64 23.59 10.30 -11.85
N LEU A 65 24.08 10.69 -10.67
CA LEU A 65 24.30 12.09 -10.31
C LEU A 65 25.36 12.76 -11.20
N ALA A 66 26.42 12.03 -11.58
CA ALA A 66 27.45 12.52 -12.47
C ALA A 66 27.00 12.65 -13.94
N THR A 67 25.86 12.05 -14.33
CA THR A 67 25.40 11.99 -15.71
C THR A 67 24.30 13.01 -16.00
N VAL A 68 24.56 14.01 -16.85
CA VAL A 68 23.61 15.09 -17.19
C VAL A 68 22.23 14.55 -17.63
N ALA A 69 22.19 13.55 -18.52
CA ALA A 69 20.93 12.99 -19.02
C ALA A 69 20.07 12.33 -17.93
N ALA A 70 20.67 11.84 -16.85
CA ALA A 70 19.95 11.26 -15.72
C ALA A 70 19.33 12.33 -14.78
N ASN A 71 19.69 13.60 -14.96
CA ASN A 71 19.19 14.72 -14.17
C ASN A 71 18.08 15.53 -14.87
N HIS A 72 17.70 15.14 -16.08
CA HIS A 72 16.57 15.73 -16.82
C HIS A 72 15.31 14.87 -16.72
N TYR A 73 14.18 15.45 -17.13
CA TYR A 73 12.92 14.73 -17.24
C TYR A 73 13.07 13.43 -18.03
N SER A 74 12.34 12.42 -17.57
CA SER A 74 12.18 11.16 -18.31
C SER A 74 10.73 10.99 -18.75
N HIS A 75 10.46 9.84 -19.37
CA HIS A 75 9.11 9.46 -19.75
C HIS A 75 8.19 9.45 -18.51
N PRO A 76 6.96 9.98 -18.59
CA PRO A 76 6.06 10.11 -17.44
C PRO A 76 5.67 8.79 -16.79
N LYS A 77 5.68 7.68 -17.56
CA LYS A 77 5.46 6.32 -17.02
C LYS A 77 6.68 5.72 -16.29
N GLY A 78 7.82 6.41 -16.30
CA GLY A 78 9.09 5.92 -15.79
C GLY A 78 10.17 5.78 -16.87
N ARG A 79 11.44 5.88 -16.45
CA ARG A 79 12.62 5.73 -17.30
C ARG A 79 12.55 4.40 -18.10
N PRO A 80 12.66 4.41 -19.44
CA PRO A 80 12.57 3.19 -20.24
C PRO A 80 13.50 2.06 -19.76
N ARG A 81 14.78 2.37 -19.50
CA ARG A 81 15.76 1.41 -18.94
C ARG A 81 15.28 0.74 -17.64
N LEU A 82 14.59 1.49 -16.77
CA LEU A 82 14.03 0.93 -15.53
C LEU A 82 12.82 0.03 -15.83
N ARG A 83 11.92 0.44 -16.73
CA ARG A 83 10.77 -0.37 -17.13
C ARG A 83 11.19 -1.68 -17.82
N GLU A 84 12.23 -1.65 -18.65
CA GLU A 84 12.83 -2.85 -19.25
C GLU A 84 13.43 -3.77 -18.18
N ALA A 85 14.17 -3.24 -17.21
CA ALA A 85 14.72 -4.04 -16.12
C ALA A 85 13.62 -4.68 -15.25
N ILE A 86 12.52 -3.96 -15.01
CA ILE A 86 11.34 -4.51 -14.31
C ILE A 86 10.71 -5.63 -15.13
N ARG A 87 10.48 -5.42 -16.44
CA ARG A 87 9.99 -6.47 -17.34
C ARG A 87 10.85 -7.71 -17.24
N ASP A 88 12.16 -7.56 -17.39
CA ASP A 88 13.10 -8.69 -17.42
C ASP A 88 13.15 -9.43 -16.08
N HIS A 89 13.04 -8.69 -14.97
CA HIS A 89 12.97 -9.27 -13.62
C HIS A 89 11.72 -10.15 -13.43
N TYR A 90 10.55 -9.66 -13.86
CA TYR A 90 9.28 -10.38 -13.70
C TYR A 90 8.97 -11.34 -14.87
N SER A 91 9.75 -11.34 -15.94
CA SER A 91 9.48 -12.17 -17.12
C SER A 91 9.40 -13.67 -16.81
N PRO A 92 10.24 -14.26 -15.95
CA PRO A 92 10.17 -15.69 -15.63
C PRO A 92 8.80 -16.13 -15.07
N GLU A 93 8.16 -15.29 -14.27
CA GLU A 93 6.85 -15.53 -13.65
C GLU A 93 5.73 -15.57 -14.69
N PHE A 94 5.79 -14.72 -15.72
CA PHE A 94 4.76 -14.63 -16.75
C PHE A 94 5.06 -15.47 -18.01
N THR A 95 6.31 -15.86 -18.24
CA THR A 95 6.72 -16.66 -19.40
C THR A 95 6.04 -18.02 -19.39
N ASN A 96 5.93 -18.66 -18.22
CA ASN A 96 5.22 -19.94 -18.08
C ASN A 96 3.71 -19.83 -18.35
N LEU A 97 3.17 -18.61 -18.35
CA LEU A 97 1.77 -18.32 -18.68
C LEU A 97 1.59 -17.88 -20.14
N GLY A 98 2.67 -17.84 -20.95
CA GLY A 98 2.62 -17.37 -22.32
C GLY A 98 2.29 -15.87 -22.47
N ARG A 99 2.55 -15.07 -21.43
CA ARG A 99 2.21 -13.64 -21.36
C ARG A 99 3.48 -12.78 -21.27
N PRO A 100 4.14 -12.43 -22.38
CA PRO A 100 5.25 -11.49 -22.32
C PRO A 100 4.77 -10.11 -21.87
N LEU A 101 5.43 -9.54 -20.86
CA LEU A 101 5.09 -8.21 -20.34
C LEU A 101 5.48 -7.10 -21.33
N ASP A 102 4.55 -6.19 -21.60
CA ASP A 102 4.75 -5.00 -22.43
C ASP A 102 5.08 -3.77 -21.57
N ILE A 103 6.27 -3.21 -21.77
CA ILE A 103 6.74 -2.03 -21.02
C ILE A 103 5.87 -0.80 -21.25
N GLU A 104 5.19 -0.69 -22.40
CA GLU A 104 4.41 0.49 -22.78
C GLU A 104 3.01 0.49 -22.16
N THR A 105 2.46 -0.69 -21.87
CA THR A 105 1.07 -0.85 -21.44
C THR A 105 0.90 -1.48 -20.06
N GLU A 106 1.86 -2.28 -19.59
CA GLU A 106 1.72 -3.08 -18.37
C GLU A 106 2.69 -2.67 -17.24
N ILE A 107 3.60 -1.70 -17.47
CA ILE A 107 4.58 -1.26 -16.46
C ILE A 107 4.52 0.26 -16.26
N LEU A 108 4.20 0.66 -15.02
CA LEU A 108 4.20 2.04 -14.55
C LEU A 108 5.11 2.17 -13.33
N VAL A 109 6.06 3.10 -13.37
CA VAL A 109 6.90 3.44 -12.22
C VAL A 109 6.24 4.56 -11.44
N THR A 110 6.12 4.37 -10.13
CA THR A 110 5.53 5.32 -9.18
C THR A 110 6.51 5.65 -8.06
N SER A 111 6.20 6.67 -7.28
CA SER A 111 6.91 7.17 -6.11
C SER A 111 6.72 6.21 -4.92
N GLY A 112 7.30 5.02 -5.06
CA GLY A 112 7.13 3.92 -4.13
C GLY A 112 5.74 3.27 -4.19
N ALA A 113 5.58 2.18 -3.45
CA ALA A 113 4.33 1.43 -3.39
C ALA A 113 3.14 2.29 -2.94
N ASN A 114 3.40 3.32 -2.12
CA ASN A 114 2.39 4.24 -1.60
C ASN A 114 1.67 5.03 -2.69
N GLU A 115 2.39 5.56 -3.68
CA GLU A 115 1.74 6.21 -4.83
C GLU A 115 1.11 5.16 -5.76
N GLY A 116 1.78 4.01 -5.95
CA GLY A 116 1.24 2.91 -6.76
C GLY A 116 -0.16 2.48 -6.36
N GLN A 117 -0.37 2.16 -5.08
CA GLN A 117 -1.70 1.82 -4.56
C GLN A 117 -2.69 2.99 -4.64
N TYR A 118 -2.24 4.22 -4.34
CA TYR A 118 -3.10 5.39 -4.34
C TYR A 118 -3.63 5.69 -5.74
N SER A 119 -2.80 5.50 -6.76
CA SER A 119 -3.18 5.63 -8.17
C SER A 119 -4.26 4.62 -8.57
N MET A 120 -4.24 3.40 -8.03
CA MET A 120 -5.32 2.42 -8.26
C MET A 120 -6.65 2.89 -7.67
N PHE A 121 -6.66 3.36 -6.42
CA PHE A 121 -7.89 3.88 -5.81
C PHE A 121 -8.43 5.10 -6.57
N THR A 122 -7.54 6.01 -6.96
CA THR A 122 -7.89 7.21 -7.72
C THR A 122 -8.48 6.88 -9.10
N ALA A 123 -7.96 5.84 -9.76
CA ALA A 123 -8.38 5.49 -11.12
C ALA A 123 -9.72 4.75 -11.18
N PHE A 124 -10.07 3.99 -10.13
CA PHE A 124 -11.14 2.99 -10.21
C PHE A 124 -12.27 3.17 -9.20
N LEU A 125 -12.08 3.92 -8.11
CA LEU A 125 -13.13 4.12 -7.11
C LEU A 125 -14.05 5.28 -7.48
N ASN A 126 -15.34 5.05 -7.34
CA ASN A 126 -16.39 6.05 -7.27
C ASN A 126 -16.91 6.19 -5.84
N PRO A 127 -17.63 7.29 -5.53
CA PRO A 127 -18.28 7.44 -4.24
C PRO A 127 -19.19 6.27 -3.90
N GLY A 128 -18.90 5.59 -2.80
CA GLY A 128 -19.68 4.46 -2.30
C GLY A 128 -19.22 3.08 -2.79
N ASP A 129 -18.21 2.99 -3.65
CA ASP A 129 -17.58 1.71 -4.02
C ASP A 129 -16.89 1.12 -2.77
N GLU A 130 -17.09 -0.18 -2.55
CA GLU A 130 -16.56 -0.89 -1.39
C GLU A 130 -15.19 -1.52 -1.70
N VAL A 131 -14.25 -1.39 -0.77
CA VAL A 131 -12.90 -1.98 -0.86
C VAL A 131 -12.68 -2.88 0.34
N ILE A 132 -12.48 -4.17 0.07
CA ILE A 132 -12.21 -5.17 1.11
C ILE A 132 -10.73 -5.09 1.53
N MET A 133 -10.50 -5.06 2.83
CA MET A 133 -9.17 -5.02 3.45
C MET A 133 -9.07 -6.09 4.53
N PHE A 134 -7.99 -6.87 4.50
CA PHE A 134 -7.74 -7.88 5.53
C PHE A 134 -7.16 -7.26 6.80
N GLU A 135 -7.83 -7.42 7.94
CA GLU A 135 -7.34 -6.91 9.22
C GLU A 135 -6.35 -7.89 9.90
N PRO A 136 -5.28 -7.39 10.55
CA PRO A 136 -4.83 -5.99 10.58
C PRO A 136 -4.18 -5.58 9.24
N PHE A 137 -4.49 -4.39 8.71
CA PHE A 137 -3.97 -3.94 7.42
C PHE A 137 -2.84 -2.90 7.55
N PHE A 138 -2.08 -2.70 6.46
CA PHE A 138 -1.17 -1.56 6.35
C PHE A 138 -1.97 -0.25 6.41
N ASP A 139 -1.59 0.63 7.35
CA ASP A 139 -2.42 1.73 7.82
C ASP A 139 -2.86 2.71 6.72
N GLN A 140 -2.05 2.89 5.69
CA GLN A 140 -2.31 3.81 4.60
C GLN A 140 -3.50 3.41 3.70
N TYR A 141 -3.96 2.15 3.72
CA TYR A 141 -5.10 1.72 2.89
C TYR A 141 -6.36 2.52 3.24
N LEU A 142 -6.70 2.60 4.53
CA LEU A 142 -7.90 3.29 5.02
C LEU A 142 -8.01 4.76 4.57
N PRO A 143 -7.04 5.65 4.84
CA PRO A 143 -7.13 7.03 4.39
C PRO A 143 -7.12 7.13 2.86
N SER A 144 -6.40 6.25 2.14
CA SER A 144 -6.35 6.31 0.68
C SER A 144 -7.68 5.93 0.02
N VAL A 145 -8.35 4.89 0.52
CA VAL A 145 -9.68 4.47 0.06
C VAL A 145 -10.72 5.55 0.33
N THR A 146 -10.78 6.04 1.58
CA THR A 146 -11.80 7.01 2.00
C THR A 146 -11.61 8.40 1.42
N PHE A 147 -10.36 8.82 1.17
CA PHE A 147 -10.06 10.06 0.46
C PHE A 147 -10.57 10.04 -0.99
N ASN A 148 -10.55 8.86 -1.61
CA ASN A 148 -11.13 8.60 -2.92
C ASN A 148 -12.62 8.20 -2.84
N ALA A 149 -13.30 8.55 -1.74
CA ALA A 149 -14.73 8.31 -1.49
C ALA A 149 -15.18 6.84 -1.50
N GLY A 150 -14.23 5.91 -1.43
CA GLY A 150 -14.51 4.49 -1.23
C GLY A 150 -14.92 4.18 0.21
N VAL A 151 -15.60 3.05 0.38
CA VAL A 151 -16.08 2.53 1.66
C VAL A 151 -15.22 1.34 2.06
N PRO A 152 -14.43 1.42 3.15
CA PRO A 152 -13.67 0.29 3.63
C PRO A 152 -14.60 -0.81 4.16
N VAL A 153 -14.40 -2.04 3.71
CA VAL A 153 -15.04 -3.25 4.23
C VAL A 153 -13.96 -4.13 4.85
N TYR A 154 -14.11 -4.47 6.12
CA TYR A 154 -13.09 -5.18 6.86
C TYR A 154 -13.40 -6.67 6.92
N VAL A 155 -12.39 -7.48 6.64
CA VAL A 155 -12.44 -8.94 6.80
C VAL A 155 -11.24 -9.34 7.65
N PRO A 156 -11.41 -9.83 8.89
CA PRO A 156 -10.29 -10.15 9.75
C PRO A 156 -9.53 -11.39 9.27
N LEU A 157 -8.21 -11.35 9.40
CA LEU A 157 -7.44 -12.58 9.57
C LEU A 157 -7.67 -13.09 11.00
N HIS A 158 -8.00 -14.37 11.11
CA HIS A 158 -8.24 -15.04 12.38
C HIS A 158 -6.91 -15.46 13.01
N PRO A 159 -6.56 -14.98 14.21
CA PRO A 159 -5.33 -15.38 14.87
C PRO A 159 -5.39 -16.84 15.32
N PRO A 160 -4.24 -17.49 15.54
CA PRO A 160 -4.19 -18.77 16.22
C PRO A 160 -4.80 -18.68 17.62
N LYS A 161 -5.22 -19.83 18.15
CA LYS A 161 -5.74 -19.92 19.52
C LYS A 161 -4.70 -19.48 20.55
N ASP A 162 -5.18 -18.91 21.66
CA ASP A 162 -4.33 -18.39 22.75
C ASP A 162 -3.44 -19.46 23.40
N ASP A 163 -3.82 -20.73 23.32
CA ASP A 163 -3.07 -21.88 23.87
C ASP A 163 -2.04 -22.45 22.88
N ALA A 164 -1.89 -21.85 21.69
CA ALA A 164 -0.92 -22.27 20.70
C ALA A 164 0.52 -22.11 21.23
N THR A 165 1.30 -23.17 21.12
CA THR A 165 2.73 -23.15 21.50
C THR A 165 3.56 -22.74 20.28
N LYS A 166 4.21 -21.57 20.37
CA LYS A 166 5.03 -20.97 19.28
C LYS A 166 4.24 -20.79 17.97
N PRO A 167 3.15 -20.01 17.99
CA PRO A 167 2.41 -19.71 16.77
C PRO A 167 3.31 -19.05 15.73
N THR A 168 3.05 -19.35 14.47
CA THR A 168 3.67 -18.75 13.30
C THR A 168 2.67 -17.87 12.58
N SER A 169 3.14 -17.05 11.64
CA SER A 169 2.26 -16.25 10.80
C SER A 169 1.40 -17.09 9.85
N ALA A 170 1.75 -18.35 9.62
CA ALA A 170 0.95 -19.30 8.83
C ALA A 170 -0.31 -19.76 9.58
N ASP A 171 -0.30 -19.70 10.91
CA ASP A 171 -1.45 -20.08 11.74
C ASP A 171 -2.55 -19.00 11.78
N TRP A 172 -2.27 -17.81 11.24
CA TRP A 172 -3.30 -16.81 10.95
C TRP A 172 -4.05 -17.23 9.69
N THR A 173 -5.36 -17.38 9.77
CA THR A 173 -6.19 -17.90 8.67
C THR A 173 -7.20 -16.88 8.18
N ILE A 174 -7.68 -17.08 6.95
CA ILE A 174 -8.81 -16.36 6.40
C ILE A 174 -10.05 -17.26 6.44
N ASP A 175 -11.20 -16.72 6.85
CA ASP A 175 -12.50 -17.36 6.65
C ASP A 175 -13.06 -16.93 5.28
N ILE A 176 -13.09 -17.88 4.34
CA ILE A 176 -13.55 -17.63 2.97
C ILE A 176 -15.07 -17.39 2.91
N ASP A 177 -15.85 -17.99 3.81
CA ASP A 177 -17.28 -17.72 3.89
C ASP A 177 -17.53 -16.31 4.47
N GLU A 178 -16.69 -15.86 5.40
CA GLU A 178 -16.72 -14.48 5.89
C GLU A 178 -16.39 -13.48 4.79
N LEU A 179 -15.30 -13.73 4.03
CA LEU A 179 -14.97 -12.92 2.86
C LEU A 179 -16.15 -12.86 1.88
N ARG A 180 -16.76 -14.01 1.57
CA ARG A 180 -17.90 -14.09 0.64
C ARG A 180 -19.10 -13.29 1.14
N ARG A 181 -19.42 -13.33 2.44
CA ARG A 181 -20.51 -12.54 3.04
C ARG A 181 -20.25 -11.04 3.03
N ALA A 182 -18.98 -10.63 3.04
CA ALA A 182 -18.58 -9.22 2.98
C ALA A 182 -18.71 -8.63 1.56
N ILE A 183 -18.76 -9.47 0.52
CA ILE A 183 -18.92 -9.02 -0.87
C ILE A 183 -20.38 -8.63 -1.13
N THR A 184 -20.58 -7.43 -1.65
CA THR A 184 -21.87 -6.88 -2.05
C THR A 184 -21.82 -6.42 -3.52
N PRO A 185 -22.96 -6.04 -4.12
CA PRO A 185 -22.96 -5.41 -5.45
C PRO A 185 -22.16 -4.11 -5.57
N LYS A 186 -21.72 -3.51 -4.45
CA LYS A 186 -20.86 -2.32 -4.44
C LYS A 186 -19.38 -2.65 -4.29
N THR A 187 -19.02 -3.90 -4.01
CA THR A 187 -17.62 -4.31 -3.86
C THR A 187 -16.90 -4.15 -5.18
N LYS A 188 -15.81 -3.38 -5.14
CA LYS A 188 -15.00 -3.02 -6.30
C LYS A 188 -13.64 -3.68 -6.28
N MET A 189 -13.03 -3.80 -5.11
CA MET A 189 -11.67 -4.31 -4.96
C MET A 189 -11.47 -5.14 -3.69
N ILE A 190 -10.51 -6.05 -3.72
CA ILE A 190 -9.94 -6.74 -2.55
C ILE A 190 -8.44 -6.42 -2.49
N ILE A 191 -7.95 -5.88 -1.37
CA ILE A 191 -6.52 -5.65 -1.19
C ILE A 191 -5.87 -6.89 -0.58
N ILE A 192 -4.87 -7.47 -1.27
CA ILE A 192 -4.02 -8.53 -0.73
C ILE A 192 -2.62 -7.99 -0.46
N ASN A 193 -2.14 -8.18 0.77
CA ASN A 193 -0.75 -7.90 1.13
C ASN A 193 -0.05 -9.19 1.56
N THR A 194 0.87 -9.69 0.73
CA THR A 194 1.64 -10.91 0.98
C THR A 194 3.09 -10.72 0.48
N PRO A 195 4.13 -10.85 1.34
CA PRO A 195 4.06 -11.07 2.78
C PRO A 195 3.35 -9.92 3.52
N HIS A 196 2.51 -10.30 4.47
CA HIS A 196 1.57 -9.41 5.14
C HIS A 196 2.24 -8.55 6.21
N ASN A 197 2.01 -7.24 6.19
CA ASN A 197 2.39 -6.31 7.23
C ASN A 197 1.14 -5.96 8.05
N PRO A 198 1.09 -6.24 9.39
CA PRO A 198 2.21 -6.53 10.29
C PRO A 198 2.46 -8.00 10.63
N VAL A 199 1.56 -8.91 10.28
CA VAL A 199 1.56 -10.30 10.79
C VAL A 199 2.75 -11.15 10.31
N GLY A 200 3.32 -10.81 9.16
CA GLY A 200 4.33 -11.63 8.47
C GLY A 200 3.74 -12.85 7.75
N LYS A 201 2.42 -12.92 7.57
CA LYS A 201 1.75 -14.04 6.89
C LYS A 201 2.12 -14.04 5.41
N VAL A 202 2.48 -15.22 4.90
CA VAL A 202 2.54 -15.47 3.46
C VAL A 202 1.29 -16.26 3.11
N PHE A 203 0.43 -15.68 2.28
CA PHE A 203 -0.77 -16.36 1.82
C PHE A 203 -0.38 -17.60 1.01
N THR A 204 -0.99 -18.72 1.36
CA THR A 204 -0.77 -19.98 0.65
C THR A 204 -1.43 -19.93 -0.72
N ARG A 205 -0.95 -20.75 -1.65
CA ARG A 205 -1.59 -20.92 -2.96
C ARG A 205 -3.08 -21.23 -2.85
N SER A 206 -3.47 -22.11 -1.92
CA SER A 206 -4.87 -22.49 -1.74
C SER A 206 -5.74 -21.33 -1.24
N GLU A 207 -5.22 -20.47 -0.36
CA GLU A 207 -5.94 -19.25 0.05
C GLU A 207 -6.09 -18.28 -1.13
N LEU A 208 -5.02 -18.06 -1.90
CA LEU A 208 -5.05 -17.18 -3.07
C LEU A 208 -6.00 -17.69 -4.16
N GLU A 209 -6.04 -19.00 -4.41
CA GLU A 209 -6.96 -19.61 -5.38
C GLU A 209 -8.42 -19.45 -4.94
N GLN A 210 -8.73 -19.58 -3.65
CA GLN A 210 -10.08 -19.34 -3.13
C GLN A 210 -10.49 -17.86 -3.25
N ILE A 211 -9.57 -16.93 -2.96
CA ILE A 211 -9.82 -15.49 -3.17
C ILE A 211 -10.01 -15.19 -4.67
N ALA A 212 -9.21 -15.80 -5.55
CA ALA A 212 -9.32 -15.62 -6.99
C ALA A 212 -10.67 -16.09 -7.53
N VAL A 213 -11.18 -17.24 -7.07
CA VAL A 213 -12.54 -17.72 -7.43
C VAL A 213 -13.61 -16.69 -7.08
N LEU A 214 -13.53 -16.09 -5.89
CA LEU A 214 -14.47 -15.03 -5.50
C LEU A 214 -14.30 -13.77 -6.36
N ALA A 215 -13.05 -13.36 -6.61
CA ALA A 215 -12.78 -12.18 -7.43
C ALA A 215 -13.30 -12.34 -8.86
N GLU A 216 -13.16 -13.53 -9.46
CA GLU A 216 -13.70 -13.84 -10.78
C GLU A 216 -15.24 -13.88 -10.76
N GLU A 217 -15.84 -14.55 -9.78
CA GLU A 217 -17.30 -14.68 -9.66
C GLU A 217 -17.99 -13.32 -9.54
N PHE A 218 -17.43 -12.41 -8.73
CA PHE A 218 -17.99 -11.10 -8.46
C PHE A 218 -17.37 -9.98 -9.31
N ASN A 219 -16.46 -10.30 -10.24
CA ASN A 219 -15.76 -9.37 -11.12
C ASN A 219 -15.07 -8.21 -10.36
N LEU A 220 -14.20 -8.59 -9.42
CA LEU A 220 -13.48 -7.68 -8.52
C LEU A 220 -12.05 -7.44 -9.01
N ILE A 221 -11.51 -6.26 -8.70
CA ILE A 221 -10.08 -5.97 -8.84
C ILE A 221 -9.36 -6.54 -7.61
N VAL A 222 -8.17 -7.11 -7.81
CA VAL A 222 -7.28 -7.62 -6.74
C VAL A 222 -5.94 -6.93 -6.82
#